data_AF-A0A1B6ITM2-F1
#
_entry.id   AF-A0A1B6ITM2-F1
#
_cell.length_a   1.000
_cell.length_b   1.000
_cell.length_c   1.000
_cell.angle_alpha   90.00
_cell.angle_beta   90.00
_cell.angle_gamma   90.00
#
_symmetry.space_group_name_H-M   'P 1'
#
loop_
_entity.id
_entity.type
_entity.pdbx_description
1 polymer ?
#
loop_
_entity_poly.entity_id
_entity_poly.type
_entity_poly.pdbx_seq_one_letter_code
_entity_poly.pdbx_strand_id
1 'polypeptide(L)'
;MADVRLSMIENSLQEDEEDSEITFIEQFVQDVVDFSSQYGSDISISYTAYNIAGKPSKFPDYGDFPQAFVMRTYGNWWNEAPSRRQDFMLQNYGKIISHDFIDVMFDEPVYP
;
A
#
# COMPACT_ATOMS: atom_id res chain seq x y z
N MET A 1 -57.90 -23.00 -15.99
CA MET A 1 -57.28 -21.68 -16.16
C MET A 1 -56.40 -21.43 -14.95
N ALA A 2 -55.17 -21.97 -14.97
CA ALA A 2 -54.19 -21.74 -13.92
C ALA A 2 -53.53 -20.38 -14.14
N ASP A 3 -53.17 -19.75 -13.03
CA ASP A 3 -53.09 -18.31 -12.80
C ASP A 3 -51.87 -17.65 -13.48
N VAL A 4 -52.12 -16.88 -14.55
CA VAL A 4 -51.11 -16.06 -15.26
C VAL A 4 -50.44 -15.04 -14.33
N ARG A 5 -51.07 -14.73 -13.18
CA ARG A 5 -50.50 -13.83 -12.18
C ARG A 5 -49.39 -14.47 -11.35
N LEU A 6 -49.37 -15.78 -11.15
CA LEU A 6 -48.26 -16.43 -10.43
C LEU A 6 -46.97 -16.43 -11.28
N SER A 7 -47.08 -16.67 -12.59
CA SER A 7 -45.90 -16.64 -13.49
C SER A 7 -45.30 -15.25 -13.66
N MET A 8 -46.10 -14.18 -13.53
CA MET A 8 -45.58 -12.81 -13.55
C MET A 8 -44.86 -12.45 -12.25
N ILE A 9 -45.31 -12.99 -11.11
CA ILE A 9 -44.67 -12.78 -9.80
C ILE A 9 -43.35 -13.57 -9.72
N GLU A 10 -43.33 -14.81 -10.23
CA GLU A 10 -42.10 -15.62 -10.32
C GLU A 10 -41.06 -15.00 -11.27
N ASN A 11 -41.47 -14.40 -12.39
CA ASN A 11 -40.56 -13.67 -13.29
C ASN A 11 -40.08 -12.32 -12.73
N SER A 12 -40.83 -11.67 -11.83
CA SER A 12 -40.43 -10.41 -11.19
C SER A 12 -39.56 -10.58 -9.94
N LEU A 13 -39.30 -11.82 -9.52
CA LEU A 13 -38.35 -12.17 -8.46
C LEU A 13 -37.03 -12.76 -9.03
N GLN A 14 -36.87 -12.71 -10.35
CA GLN A 14 -35.67 -13.11 -11.09
C GLN A 14 -34.95 -11.89 -11.69
N GLU A 15 -34.92 -10.78 -10.98
CA GLU A 15 -33.99 -9.69 -11.27
C GLU A 15 -33.42 -9.28 -9.90
N ASP A 16 -32.10 -9.11 -9.82
CA ASP A 16 -31.31 -8.70 -8.65
C ASP A 16 -30.60 -9.81 -7.83
N GLU A 17 -30.38 -11.00 -8.39
CA GLU A 17 -29.11 -11.70 -8.12
C GLU A 17 -28.13 -11.32 -9.24
N GLU A 18 -27.67 -10.06 -9.23
CA GLU A 18 -26.38 -9.75 -9.84
C GLU A 18 -25.36 -10.60 -9.09
N ASP A 19 -25.00 -11.75 -9.67
CA ASP A 19 -23.73 -12.42 -9.40
C ASP A 19 -22.65 -11.35 -9.63
N SER A 20 -22.32 -10.61 -8.58
CA SER A 20 -21.25 -9.64 -8.59
C SER A 20 -19.97 -10.44 -8.77
N GLU A 21 -19.59 -10.67 -10.03
CA GLU A 21 -18.43 -11.46 -10.40
C GLU A 21 -17.21 -10.81 -9.74
N ILE A 22 -16.70 -11.47 -8.69
CA ILE A 22 -15.57 -10.96 -7.91
C ILE A 22 -14.37 -10.89 -8.85
N THR A 23 -14.02 -9.68 -9.25
CA THR A 23 -12.89 -9.43 -10.14
C THR A 23 -11.64 -9.27 -9.29
N PHE A 24 -10.69 -10.20 -9.44
CA PHE A 24 -9.37 -10.09 -8.81
C PHE A 24 -8.45 -9.26 -9.70
N ILE A 25 -7.90 -8.20 -9.14
CA ILE A 25 -6.98 -7.30 -9.83
C ILE A 25 -5.64 -7.35 -9.11
N GLU A 26 -4.58 -7.69 -9.83
CA GLU A 26 -3.20 -7.55 -9.34
C GLU A 26 -2.68 -6.17 -9.71
N GLN A 27 -2.33 -5.37 -8.71
CA GLN A 27 -1.75 -4.05 -8.91
C GLN A 27 -0.36 -3.95 -8.30
N PHE A 28 0.49 -3.16 -8.97
CA PHE A 28 1.83 -2.83 -8.53
C PHE A 28 1.95 -1.31 -8.45
N VAL A 29 2.89 -0.82 -7.65
CA VAL A 29 3.16 0.61 -7.56
C VAL A 29 3.56 1.12 -8.94
N GLN A 30 2.81 2.07 -9.47
CA GLN A 30 3.10 2.71 -10.75
C GLN A 30 4.18 3.77 -10.59
N ASP A 31 4.05 4.61 -9.55
CA ASP A 31 5.01 5.68 -9.26
C ASP A 31 5.06 6.04 -7.77
N VAL A 32 6.12 6.72 -7.36
CA VAL A 32 6.29 7.28 -6.01
C VAL A 32 6.07 8.78 -6.07
N VAL A 33 5.10 9.26 -5.30
CA VAL A 33 4.69 10.67 -5.28
C VAL A 33 5.52 11.48 -4.30
N ASP A 34 5.66 10.99 -3.07
CA ASP A 34 6.43 11.65 -2.02
C ASP A 34 6.92 10.64 -0.98
N PHE A 35 7.93 11.00 -0.20
CA PHE A 35 8.49 10.16 0.85
C PHE A 35 9.25 10.98 1.90
N SER A 36 9.29 10.49 3.13
CA SER A 36 10.02 11.17 4.22
C SER A 36 11.53 11.06 4.11
N SER A 37 12.02 9.93 3.63
CA SER A 37 13.45 9.65 3.61
C SER A 37 13.86 8.60 2.57
N GLN A 38 15.04 8.79 2.00
CA GLN A 38 15.80 7.78 1.25
C GLN A 38 17.29 7.92 1.59
N TYR A 39 18.09 6.90 1.25
CA TYR A 39 19.55 6.92 1.41
C TYR A 39 20.27 7.41 0.16
N GLY A 40 19.76 7.07 -1.02
CA GLY A 40 20.31 7.52 -2.29
C GLY A 40 20.03 8.99 -2.61
N SER A 41 20.74 9.53 -3.60
CA SER A 41 20.35 10.78 -4.25
C SER A 41 19.33 10.51 -5.36
N ASP A 42 18.63 11.54 -5.81
CA ASP A 42 17.58 11.41 -6.86
C ASP A 42 18.13 10.92 -8.20
N ILE A 43 19.44 11.07 -8.42
CA ILE A 43 20.15 10.58 -9.61
C ILE A 43 20.75 9.17 -9.41
N SER A 44 20.57 8.57 -8.25
CA SER A 44 21.12 7.26 -7.89
C SER A 44 20.07 6.16 -7.98
N ILE A 45 20.52 4.94 -8.22
CA ILE A 45 19.69 3.72 -8.14
C ILE A 45 19.81 3.02 -6.78
N SER A 46 20.73 3.49 -5.92
CA SER A 46 21.08 2.81 -4.68
C SER A 46 20.21 3.32 -3.54
N TYR A 47 19.33 2.47 -3.00
CA TYR A 47 18.48 2.74 -1.84
C TYR A 47 17.59 3.98 -2.02
N THR A 48 16.99 4.12 -3.20
CA THR A 48 16.07 5.21 -3.56
C THR A 48 14.62 4.75 -3.52
N ALA A 49 13.69 5.68 -3.27
CA ALA A 49 12.27 5.36 -3.11
C ALA A 49 11.66 4.73 -4.37
N TYR A 50 12.07 5.20 -5.56
CA TYR A 50 11.61 4.69 -6.85
C TYR A 50 11.85 3.21 -7.10
N ASN A 51 12.75 2.57 -6.33
CA ASN A 51 12.99 1.14 -6.42
C ASN A 51 11.78 0.28 -5.99
N ILE A 52 10.78 0.85 -5.32
CA ILE A 52 9.54 0.15 -4.97
C ILE A 52 8.56 0.02 -6.13
N ALA A 53 8.75 0.79 -7.21
CA ALA A 53 7.87 0.81 -8.36
C ALA A 53 8.00 -0.47 -9.20
N GLY A 54 6.87 -0.94 -9.73
CA GLY A 54 6.79 -2.12 -10.58
C GLY A 54 6.74 -3.44 -9.81
N LYS A 55 7.03 -4.54 -10.52
CA LYS A 55 6.95 -5.90 -9.98
C LYS A 55 8.13 -6.20 -9.04
N PRO A 56 7.92 -6.96 -7.95
CA PRO A 56 9.00 -7.42 -7.09
C PRO A 56 10.06 -8.17 -7.92
N SER A 57 11.30 -7.67 -7.88
CA SER A 57 12.42 -8.25 -8.64
C SER A 57 13.59 -8.70 -7.76
N LYS A 58 13.57 -8.35 -6.47
CA LYS A 58 14.64 -8.64 -5.49
C LYS A 58 14.17 -9.53 -4.38
N PHE A 59 13.01 -9.23 -3.80
CA PHE A 59 12.39 -10.11 -2.82
C PHE A 59 11.77 -11.32 -3.55
N PRO A 60 11.93 -12.55 -3.05
CA PRO A 60 12.58 -12.94 -1.78
C PRO A 60 14.08 -13.28 -1.89
N ASP A 61 14.65 -13.29 -3.10
CA ASP A 61 15.99 -13.83 -3.37
C ASP A 61 17.14 -12.99 -2.77
N TYR A 62 16.90 -11.70 -2.57
CA TYR A 62 17.88 -10.74 -2.06
C TYR A 62 17.28 -9.93 -0.90
N GLY A 63 18.07 -9.75 0.16
CA GLY A 63 17.73 -8.90 1.31
C GLY A 63 18.22 -7.46 1.14
N ASP A 64 19.47 -7.21 1.54
CA ASP A 64 20.13 -5.91 1.35
C ASP A 64 20.76 -5.83 -0.04
N PHE A 65 20.13 -5.09 -0.94
CA PHE A 65 20.59 -4.90 -2.30
C PHE A 65 20.42 -3.43 -2.72
N PRO A 66 21.35 -2.83 -3.50
CA PRO A 66 21.26 -1.43 -3.87
C PRO A 66 19.95 -1.04 -4.54
N GLN A 67 19.33 -1.93 -5.32
CA GLN A 67 18.03 -1.67 -5.96
C GLN A 67 16.83 -1.95 -5.03
N ALA A 68 17.03 -2.03 -3.71
CA ALA A 68 15.94 -2.02 -2.73
C ALA A 68 15.63 -0.59 -2.30
N PHE A 69 14.50 -0.39 -1.61
CA PHE A 69 14.19 0.84 -0.91
C PHE A 69 14.21 0.58 0.59
N VAL A 70 14.90 1.45 1.34
CA VAL A 70 15.01 1.36 2.81
C VAL A 70 14.88 2.76 3.38
N MET A 71 13.99 2.93 4.35
CA MET A 71 13.80 4.19 5.06
C MET A 71 14.91 4.39 6.11
N ARG A 72 15.23 5.64 6.46
CA ARG A 72 16.32 5.92 7.41
C ARG A 72 16.02 5.46 8.84
N THR A 73 14.74 5.29 9.19
CA THR A 73 14.34 4.70 10.49
C THR A 73 14.14 3.19 10.43
N TYR A 74 14.56 2.53 9.34
CA TYR A 74 14.51 1.08 9.25
C TYR A 74 15.37 0.41 10.33
N GLY A 75 14.76 -0.57 11.02
CA GLY A 75 15.36 -1.27 12.15
C GLY A 75 15.29 -0.49 13.47
N ASN A 76 15.71 -1.12 14.56
CA ASN A 76 15.59 -0.53 15.91
C ASN A 76 16.85 0.21 16.37
N TRP A 77 17.94 0.16 15.61
CA TRP A 77 19.25 0.61 16.09
C TRP A 77 19.26 2.09 16.50
N TRP A 78 18.61 2.96 15.72
CA TRP A 78 18.49 4.39 16.05
C TRP A 78 17.67 4.63 17.33
N ASN A 79 16.77 3.70 17.67
CA ASN A 79 15.95 3.73 18.88
C ASN A 79 16.69 3.18 20.11
N GLU A 80 17.60 2.23 19.89
CA GLU A 80 18.38 1.53 20.93
C GLU A 80 19.76 2.16 21.18
N ALA A 81 20.22 3.05 20.30
CA ALA A 81 21.54 3.67 20.40
C ALA A 81 21.75 4.38 21.75
N PRO A 82 22.89 4.20 22.43
CA PRO A 82 23.17 4.88 23.72
C PRO A 82 23.16 6.40 23.64
N SER A 83 23.35 6.96 22.44
CA SER A 83 23.31 8.39 22.16
C SER A 83 21.90 8.92 21.86
N ARG A 84 20.88 8.05 21.81
CA ARG A 84 19.50 8.46 21.52
C ARG A 84 19.04 9.47 22.57
N ARG A 85 18.42 10.55 22.09
CA ARG A 85 17.73 11.51 22.94
C ARG A 85 16.28 11.08 23.14
N GLN A 86 15.78 11.28 24.34
CA GLN A 86 14.36 11.07 24.60
C GLN A 86 13.55 12.19 23.95
N ASP A 87 12.43 11.82 23.33
CA ASP A 87 11.53 12.77 22.70
C ASP A 87 10.92 13.69 23.76
N PHE A 88 10.91 14.99 23.45
CA PHE A 88 10.29 16.00 24.31
C PHE A 88 8.82 16.16 23.95
N MET A 89 8.00 16.51 24.94
CA MET A 89 6.58 16.85 24.74
C MET A 89 5.78 15.73 24.07
N LEU A 90 5.85 14.51 24.62
CA LEU A 90 5.13 13.34 24.09
C LEU A 90 3.62 13.56 23.93
N GLN A 91 3.04 14.47 24.71
CA GLN A 91 1.63 14.86 24.61
C GLN A 91 1.25 15.54 23.28
N ASN A 92 2.23 16.01 22.50
CA ASN A 92 1.98 16.62 21.19
C ASN A 92 1.80 15.57 20.09
N TYR A 93 2.13 14.31 20.36
CA TYR A 93 1.91 13.25 19.39
C TYR A 93 0.41 12.98 19.23
N GLY A 94 -0.01 12.80 17.98
CA GLY A 94 -1.36 12.33 17.66
C GLY A 94 -1.58 10.88 18.09
N LYS A 95 -2.79 10.38 17.88
CA LYS A 95 -3.14 8.97 18.15
C LYS A 95 -2.28 7.99 17.34
N ILE A 96 -1.83 8.42 16.15
CA ILE A 96 -0.94 7.66 15.27
C ILE A 96 0.40 8.40 15.25
N ILE A 97 1.47 7.68 15.60
CA ILE A 97 2.84 8.17 15.55
C ILE A 97 3.51 7.50 14.36
N SER A 98 3.74 8.25 13.29
CA SER A 98 4.54 7.77 12.16
C SER A 98 5.92 8.42 12.19
N HIS A 99 6.96 7.63 11.93
CA HIS A 99 8.34 8.12 11.81
C HIS A 99 8.72 8.42 10.37
N ASP A 100 8.20 7.64 9.42
CA ASP A 100 8.43 7.79 8.00
C ASP A 100 7.11 7.64 7.24
N PHE A 101 7.08 8.12 5.99
CA PHE A 101 5.96 7.94 5.08
C PHE A 101 6.48 7.69 3.66
N ILE A 102 5.64 7.07 2.85
CA ILE A 102 5.79 6.99 1.40
C ILE A 102 4.40 7.02 0.78
N ASP A 103 4.26 7.88 -0.23
CA ASP A 103 3.05 8.03 -1.00
C ASP A 103 3.28 7.41 -2.37
N VAL A 104 2.39 6.49 -2.76
CA VAL A 104 2.49 5.73 -4.01
C VAL A 104 1.23 5.91 -4.85
N MET A 105 1.42 5.85 -6.17
CA MET A 105 0.34 5.85 -7.14
C MET A 105 0.16 4.43 -7.69
N PHE A 106 -1.08 4.01 -7.83
CA PHE A 106 -1.48 2.78 -8.51
C PHE A 106 -2.23 3.14 -9.81
N ASP A 107 -2.20 2.23 -10.78
CA ASP A 107 -2.78 2.49 -12.11
C ASP A 107 -4.31 2.54 -12.09
N GLU A 108 -4.97 1.64 -11.36
CA GLU A 108 -6.44 1.68 -11.22
C GLU A 108 -6.84 2.04 -9.79
N PRO A 109 -7.77 2.99 -9.60
CA PRO A 109 -8.25 3.38 -8.28
C PRO A 109 -9.08 2.25 -7.65
N VAL A 110 -8.71 1.84 -6.44
CA VAL A 110 -9.47 0.87 -5.65
C VAL A 110 -10.23 1.61 -4.55
N TYR A 111 -11.56 1.44 -4.52
CA TYR A 111 -12.43 2.02 -3.51
C TYR A 111 -12.76 0.95 -2.45
N PRO A 112 -12.70 1.28 -1.14
CA PRO A 112 -12.96 0.35 -0.05
C PRO A 112 -14.45 -0.01 0.12
#